data_AF-A0A0S4T0B6-F1
#
_entry.id   AF-A0A0S4T0B6-F1
#
_cell.length_a   1.000
_cell.length_b   1.000
_cell.length_c   1.000
_cell.angle_alpha   90.00
_cell.angle_beta   90.00
_cell.angle_gamma   90.00
#
_symmetry.space_group_name_H-M   'P 1'
#
loop_
_entity.id
_entity.type
_entity.pdbx_description
1 polymer ?
#
loop_
_entity_poly.entity_id
_entity_poly.type
_entity_poly.pdbx_seq_one_letter_code
_entity_poly.pdbx_strand_id
1 'polypeptide(L)'
;MKSFEIIDHILQNPLYKNLKTSRELRNLLSLLGRSKASLIKFAYQKQNIMYIALTHPLALQELKNDNNINQIKSLLKQYVKFNPNSNLKEINEIKFFIAKIVKFKEVKWSNSSKIIEKSDGNFLNLAKNKEIYEAFENLRKAILINAKR
;
A
#
# COMPACT_ATOMS: atom_id res chain seq x y z
N MET A 1 21.85 -0.60 12.71
CA MET A 1 20.43 -0.47 13.08
C MET A 1 19.65 -1.62 12.50
N LYS A 2 18.90 -2.33 13.33
CA LYS A 2 17.95 -3.36 12.88
C LYS A 2 16.68 -2.70 12.33
N SER A 3 15.96 -3.38 11.46
CA SER A 3 14.71 -2.86 10.85
C SER A 3 13.66 -2.44 11.89
N PHE A 4 13.57 -3.18 13.01
CA PHE A 4 12.68 -2.86 14.12
C PHE A 4 12.99 -1.50 14.77
N GLU A 5 14.27 -1.18 14.98
CA GLU A 5 14.69 0.08 15.60
C GLU A 5 14.34 1.29 14.72
N ILE A 6 14.45 1.13 13.40
CA ILE A 6 14.06 2.15 12.42
C ILE A 6 12.55 2.40 12.49
N ILE A 7 11.76 1.33 12.54
CA ILE A 7 10.29 1.42 12.63
C ILE A 7 9.87 2.11 13.93
N ASP A 8 10.47 1.72 15.05
CA ASP A 8 10.17 2.33 16.35
C ASP A 8 10.54 3.82 16.38
N HIS A 9 11.69 4.19 15.83
CA HIS A 9 12.08 5.59 15.71
C HIS A 9 11.07 6.40 14.87
N ILE A 10 10.60 5.85 13.74
CA ILE A 10 9.56 6.50 12.92
C ILE A 10 8.25 6.65 13.70
N LEU A 11 7.84 5.63 14.44
CA LEU A 11 6.59 5.64 15.21
C LEU A 11 6.63 6.61 16.40
N GLN A 12 7.80 6.85 16.98
CA GLN A 12 7.99 7.80 18.07
C GLN A 12 7.97 9.27 17.60
N ASN A 13 8.23 9.52 16.32
CA ASN A 13 8.23 10.87 15.77
C ASN A 13 6.78 11.43 15.67
N PRO A 14 6.50 12.64 16.23
CA PRO A 14 5.18 13.26 16.19
C PRO A 14 4.56 13.42 14.80
N LEU A 15 5.39 13.58 13.75
CA LEU A 15 4.92 13.68 12.37
C LEU A 15 4.15 12.44 11.91
N TYR A 16 4.46 11.27 12.49
CA TYR A 16 3.83 10.00 12.17
C TYR A 16 2.80 9.56 13.22
N LYS A 17 2.27 10.49 14.02
CA LYS A 17 1.26 10.22 15.05
C LYS A 17 0.09 9.36 14.54
N ASN A 18 -0.45 9.70 13.36
CA ASN A 18 -1.56 8.98 12.74
C ASN A 18 -1.18 7.54 12.37
N LEU A 19 0.06 7.31 11.93
CA LEU A 19 0.59 5.99 11.62
C LEU A 19 0.68 5.15 12.89
N LYS A 20 1.22 5.71 13.97
CA LYS A 20 1.27 5.07 15.29
C LYS A 20 -0.12 4.71 15.79
N THR A 21 -1.07 5.64 15.75
CA THR A 21 -2.48 5.40 16.10
C THR A 21 -3.10 4.28 15.27
N SER A 22 -2.85 4.26 13.95
CA SER A 22 -3.37 3.21 13.06
C SER A 22 -2.80 1.83 13.41
N ARG A 23 -1.50 1.75 13.75
CA ARG A 23 -0.85 0.52 14.20
C ARG A 23 -1.42 0.04 15.54
N GLU A 24 -1.59 0.93 16.51
CA GLU A 24 -2.20 0.62 17.81
C GLU A 24 -3.64 0.12 17.66
N LEU A 25 -4.45 0.76 16.81
CA LEU A 25 -5.81 0.30 16.51
C LEU A 25 -5.81 -1.09 15.87
N ARG A 26 -4.90 -1.35 14.93
CA ARG A 26 -4.78 -2.67 14.31
C ARG A 26 -4.42 -3.74 15.34
N ASN A 27 -3.48 -3.44 16.24
CA ASN A 27 -3.10 -4.33 17.32
C ASN A 27 -4.29 -4.60 18.26
N LEU A 28 -5.00 -3.57 18.69
CA LEU A 28 -6.20 -3.70 19.52
C LEU A 28 -7.27 -4.56 18.85
N LEU A 29 -7.62 -4.27 17.60
CA LEU A 29 -8.66 -5.00 16.88
C LEU A 29 -8.29 -6.45 16.58
N SER A 30 -6.99 -6.76 16.51
CA SER A 30 -6.52 -8.14 16.39
C SER A 30 -6.86 -8.99 17.64
N LEU A 31 -7.04 -8.36 18.82
CA LEU A 31 -7.42 -9.03 20.06
C LEU A 31 -8.90 -9.49 20.08
N LEU A 32 -9.72 -9.04 19.13
CA LEU A 32 -11.10 -9.52 18.97
C LEU A 32 -11.18 -10.98 18.47
N GLY A 33 -10.04 -11.56 18.09
CA GLY A 33 -9.95 -12.88 17.48
C GLY A 33 -9.97 -12.82 15.95
N ARG A 34 -9.40 -13.84 15.30
CA ARG A 34 -9.20 -13.88 13.85
C ARG A 34 -10.50 -13.70 13.06
N SER A 35 -11.61 -14.29 13.51
CA SER A 35 -12.91 -14.18 12.84
C SER A 35 -13.32 -12.72 12.68
N LYS A 36 -13.46 -12.00 13.80
CA LYS A 36 -13.89 -10.58 13.83
C LYS A 36 -12.86 -9.65 13.20
N ALA A 37 -11.56 -9.90 13.44
CA ALA A 37 -10.50 -9.07 12.87
C ALA A 37 -10.45 -9.15 11.33
N SER A 38 -10.76 -10.32 10.73
CA SER A 38 -10.75 -10.49 9.27
C SER A 38 -11.82 -9.67 8.54
N LEU A 39 -12.92 -9.35 9.24
CA LEU A 39 -14.04 -8.57 8.74
C LEU A 39 -13.73 -7.06 8.69
N ILE A 40 -12.68 -6.63 9.40
CA ILE A 40 -12.27 -5.24 9.50
C ILE A 40 -11.15 -4.95 8.51
N LYS A 41 -11.39 -4.00 7.60
CA LYS A 41 -10.38 -3.55 6.62
C LYS A 41 -9.37 -2.61 7.25
N PHE A 42 -9.84 -1.58 7.96
CA PHE A 42 -9.04 -0.63 8.72
C PHE A 42 -9.93 0.08 9.75
N ALA A 43 -9.31 0.77 10.70
CA ALA A 43 -10.01 1.64 11.64
C ALA A 43 -9.22 2.91 11.88
N TYR A 44 -9.91 3.97 12.29
CA TYR A 44 -9.30 5.22 12.72
C TYR A 44 -10.16 5.89 13.78
N GLN A 45 -9.53 6.75 14.57
CA GLN A 45 -10.21 7.56 15.57
C GLN A 45 -10.26 9.01 15.09
N LYS A 46 -11.43 9.62 15.19
CA LYS A 46 -11.62 11.05 14.95
C LYS A 46 -12.46 11.61 16.08
N GLN A 47 -11.88 12.54 16.84
CA GLN A 47 -12.48 13.08 18.07
C GLN A 47 -12.81 11.91 19.04
N ASN A 48 -14.06 11.82 19.49
CA ASN A 48 -14.53 10.79 20.43
C ASN A 48 -15.26 9.63 19.71
N ILE A 49 -15.09 9.49 18.39
CA ILE A 49 -15.72 8.47 17.58
C ILE A 49 -14.64 7.56 16.98
N MET A 50 -14.81 6.25 17.15
CA MET A 50 -14.04 5.25 16.42
C MET A 50 -14.79 4.85 15.15
N TYR A 51 -14.12 4.98 14.01
CA TYR A 51 -14.64 4.56 12.72
C TYR A 51 -14.00 3.24 12.32
N ILE A 52 -14.82 2.23 12.06
CA ILE A 52 -14.38 0.90 11.66
C ILE A 52 -14.86 0.63 10.23
N ALA A 53 -13.91 0.49 9.33
CA ALA A 53 -14.15 0.16 7.93
C ALA A 53 -14.23 -1.36 7.77
N LEU A 54 -15.32 -1.84 7.20
CA LEU A 54 -15.59 -3.27 7.02
C LEU A 54 -15.36 -3.72 5.59
N THR A 55 -15.02 -5.00 5.43
CA THR A 55 -14.71 -5.60 4.12
C THR A 55 -15.95 -5.85 3.26
N HIS A 56 -17.08 -6.21 3.87
CA HIS A 56 -18.29 -6.64 3.18
C HIS A 56 -19.57 -6.22 3.94
N PRO A 57 -20.73 -6.01 3.29
CA PRO A 57 -21.99 -5.74 4.00
C PRO A 57 -22.37 -6.78 5.06
N LEU A 58 -22.10 -8.07 4.83
CA LEU A 58 -22.35 -9.11 5.83
C LEU A 58 -21.53 -8.92 7.11
N ALA A 59 -20.29 -8.41 6.99
CA ALA A 59 -19.48 -8.05 8.14
C ALA A 59 -20.15 -6.96 8.99
N LEU A 60 -20.91 -6.05 8.35
CA LEU A 60 -21.65 -5.02 9.06
C LEU A 60 -22.72 -5.64 9.94
N GLN A 61 -23.46 -6.63 9.44
CA GLN A 61 -24.48 -7.31 10.22
C GLN A 61 -23.87 -8.10 11.40
N GLU A 62 -22.73 -8.75 11.18
CA GLU A 62 -22.05 -9.52 12.22
C GLU A 62 -21.46 -8.63 13.33
N LEU A 63 -20.82 -7.51 12.96
CA LEU A 63 -20.10 -6.65 13.90
C LEU A 63 -20.97 -5.54 14.52
N LYS A 64 -22.02 -5.08 13.83
CA LYS A 64 -22.89 -4.00 14.30
C LYS A 64 -23.98 -4.54 15.24
N ASN A 65 -23.56 -5.07 16.38
CA ASN A 65 -24.42 -5.41 17.51
C ASN A 65 -23.83 -4.87 18.82
N ASP A 66 -24.68 -4.71 19.83
CA ASP A 66 -24.29 -4.08 21.09
C ASP A 66 -23.21 -4.85 21.84
N ASN A 67 -23.24 -6.19 21.77
CA ASN A 67 -22.23 -7.04 22.40
C ASN A 67 -20.83 -6.77 21.83
N ASN A 68 -20.69 -6.73 20.51
CA ASN A 68 -19.41 -6.45 19.85
C ASN A 68 -18.94 -5.01 20.11
N ILE A 69 -19.86 -4.04 20.08
CA ILE A 69 -19.54 -2.64 20.40
C ILE A 69 -19.02 -2.52 21.84
N ASN A 70 -19.69 -3.15 22.80
CA ASN A 70 -19.29 -3.15 24.21
C ASN A 70 -17.97 -3.87 24.41
N GLN A 71 -17.75 -4.99 23.71
CA GLN A 71 -16.46 -5.70 23.73
C GLN A 71 -15.32 -4.81 23.22
N ILE A 72 -15.51 -4.11 22.09
CA ILE A 72 -14.49 -3.21 21.54
C ILE A 72 -14.21 -2.05 22.50
N LYS A 73 -15.24 -1.44 23.09
CA LYS A 73 -15.07 -0.38 24.10
C LYS A 73 -14.30 -0.87 25.32
N SER A 74 -14.63 -2.06 25.83
CA SER A 74 -13.93 -2.68 26.97
C SER A 74 -12.46 -2.95 26.63
N LEU A 75 -12.19 -3.54 25.46
CA LEU A 75 -10.83 -3.78 24.99
C LEU A 75 -10.03 -2.49 24.83
N LEU A 76 -10.63 -1.42 24.32
CA LEU A 76 -9.96 -0.12 24.23
C LEU A 76 -9.58 0.43 25.60
N LYS A 77 -10.50 0.38 26.57
CA LYS A 77 -10.21 0.82 27.95
C LYS A 77 -9.05 0.04 28.55
N GLN A 78 -9.06 -1.29 28.39
CA GLN A 78 -7.97 -2.13 28.86
C GLN A 78 -6.66 -1.82 28.13
N TYR A 79 -6.69 -1.68 26.81
CA TYR A 79 -5.52 -1.41 25.99
C TYR A 79 -4.83 -0.09 26.39
N VAL A 80 -5.61 0.98 26.60
CA VAL A 80 -5.09 2.27 27.07
C VAL A 80 -4.51 2.16 28.49
N LYS A 81 -5.17 1.40 29.37
CA LYS A 81 -4.68 1.16 30.73
C LYS A 81 -3.32 0.43 30.75
N PHE A 82 -3.13 -0.57 29.88
CA PHE A 82 -1.87 -1.32 29.79
C PHE A 82 -0.78 -0.59 28.98
N ASN A 83 -1.15 0.35 28.12
CA ASN A 83 -0.22 1.11 27.27
C ASN A 83 -0.36 2.61 27.53
N PRO A 84 0.26 3.16 28.59
CA PRO A 84 0.13 4.58 28.95
C PRO A 84 0.69 5.53 27.89
N ASN A 85 1.64 5.06 27.05
CA ASN A 85 2.23 5.83 25.95
C ASN A 85 1.42 5.73 24.64
N SER A 86 0.22 5.15 24.69
CA SER A 86 -0.68 4.99 23.55
C SER A 86 -1.19 6.34 23.06
N ASN A 87 -1.36 6.48 21.74
CA ASN A 87 -2.03 7.64 21.16
C ASN A 87 -3.55 7.50 21.12
N LEU A 88 -4.08 6.32 21.48
CA LEU A 88 -5.51 6.05 21.51
C LEU A 88 -6.18 6.79 22.67
N LYS A 89 -7.36 7.36 22.39
CA LYS A 89 -8.17 8.04 23.41
C LYS A 89 -9.45 7.26 23.67
N GLU A 90 -10.08 7.53 24.81
CA GLU A 90 -11.42 7.02 25.08
C GLU A 90 -12.42 7.49 24.00
N ILE A 91 -13.42 6.65 23.73
CA ILE A 91 -14.44 6.90 22.71
C ILE A 91 -15.83 6.81 23.33
N ASN A 92 -16.73 7.62 22.81
CA ASN A 92 -18.15 7.60 23.16
C ASN A 92 -18.91 6.67 22.21
N GLU A 93 -18.55 6.70 20.93
CA GLU A 93 -19.31 6.07 19.86
C GLU A 93 -18.40 5.25 18.92
N ILE A 94 -18.95 4.16 18.38
CA ILE A 94 -18.33 3.36 17.33
C ILE A 94 -19.25 3.43 16.09
N LYS A 95 -18.69 3.85 14.96
CA LYS A 95 -19.39 3.88 13.67
C LYS A 95 -18.76 2.88 12.72
N PHE A 96 -19.61 2.01 12.17
CA PHE A 96 -19.20 1.07 11.14
C PHE A 96 -19.59 1.60 9.76
N PHE A 97 -18.72 1.38 8.77
CA PHE A 97 -19.01 1.69 7.38
C PHE A 97 -18.35 0.66 6.47
N ILE A 98 -18.90 0.47 5.27
CA ILE A 98 -18.34 -0.45 4.28
C ILE A 98 -17.22 0.26 3.52
N ALA A 99 -16.03 -0.33 3.49
CA ALA A 99 -14.92 0.20 2.72
C ALA A 99 -15.25 0.09 1.23
N LYS A 100 -15.25 1.21 0.50
CA LYS A 100 -15.33 1.18 -0.96
C LYS A 100 -14.11 0.44 -1.50
N ILE A 101 -14.35 -0.69 -2.16
CA ILE A 101 -13.29 -1.41 -2.88
C ILE A 101 -12.97 -0.56 -4.11
N VAL A 102 -11.92 0.24 -4.04
CA VAL A 102 -11.31 0.81 -5.24
C VAL A 102 -10.64 -0.36 -5.95
N LYS A 103 -11.36 -0.98 -6.88
CA LYS A 103 -10.75 -1.94 -7.81
C LYS A 103 -9.83 -1.12 -8.70
N PHE A 104 -8.54 -1.04 -8.32
CA PHE A 104 -7.52 -0.60 -9.27
C PHE A 104 -7.67 -1.52 -10.48
N LYS A 105 -7.96 -0.94 -11.65
CA LYS A 105 -7.93 -1.71 -12.89
C LYS A 105 -6.52 -2.28 -12.96
N GLU A 106 -6.40 -3.60 -12.92
CA GLU A 106 -5.14 -4.25 -13.24
C GLU A 106 -4.74 -3.72 -14.61
N VAL A 107 -3.57 -3.10 -14.69
CA VAL A 107 -2.96 -2.77 -15.97
C VAL A 107 -2.74 -4.13 -16.61
N LYS A 108 -3.63 -4.51 -17.54
CA LYS A 108 -3.40 -5.66 -18.39
C LYS A 108 -2.10 -5.32 -19.11
N TRP A 109 -1.00 -5.93 -18.69
CA TRP A 109 0.21 -5.97 -19.50
C TRP A 109 -0.22 -6.70 -20.75
N SER A 110 -0.58 -5.95 -21.79
CA SER A 110 -0.66 -6.53 -23.11
C SER A 110 0.74 -7.03 -23.38
N ASN A 111 0.94 -8.34 -23.32
CA ASN A 111 2.02 -8.99 -24.05
C ASN A 111 1.75 -8.81 -25.55
N SER A 112 1.66 -7.56 -26.02
CA SER A 112 2.04 -7.28 -27.38
C SER A 112 3.53 -7.56 -27.36
N SER A 113 3.92 -8.76 -27.80
CA SER A 113 5.24 -8.97 -28.35
C SER A 113 5.41 -7.88 -29.41
N LYS A 114 5.99 -6.74 -29.01
CA LYS A 114 6.42 -5.74 -29.98
C LYS A 114 7.45 -6.48 -30.80
N ILE A 115 7.06 -6.90 -31.99
CA ILE A 115 8.00 -7.37 -33.00
C ILE A 115 8.90 -6.16 -33.22
N ILE A 116 10.10 -6.20 -32.66
CA ILE A 116 11.09 -5.18 -32.90
C ILE A 116 11.54 -5.42 -34.33
N GLU A 117 11.08 -4.57 -35.24
CA GLU A 117 11.53 -4.61 -36.63
C GLU A 117 13.04 -4.41 -36.66
N LYS A 118 13.73 -5.23 -37.45
CA LYS A 118 15.17 -5.09 -37.64
C LYS A 118 15.42 -3.74 -38.35
N SER A 119 16.45 -3.01 -37.91
CA SER A 119 16.89 -1.80 -38.58
C SER A 119 17.32 -2.12 -40.02
N ASP A 120 16.95 -1.26 -40.98
CA ASP A 120 17.35 -1.34 -42.38
C ASP A 120 18.72 -0.68 -42.65
N GLY A 121 19.21 0.13 -41.71
CA GLY A 121 20.50 0.80 -41.79
C GLY A 121 20.48 2.11 -42.59
N ASN A 122 19.29 2.58 -43.00
CA ASN A 122 19.11 3.79 -43.80
C ASN A 122 19.10 5.09 -42.96
N PHE A 123 19.89 5.14 -41.89
CA PHE A 123 20.02 6.35 -41.07
C PHE A 123 21.07 7.29 -41.67
N LEU A 124 20.88 8.61 -41.52
CA LEU A 124 21.86 9.62 -41.91
C LEU A 124 22.90 9.82 -40.80
N ASN A 125 24.19 9.76 -41.12
CA ASN A 125 25.26 10.01 -40.15
C ASN A 125 25.67 11.48 -40.17
N LEU A 126 25.30 12.23 -39.14
CA LEU A 126 25.59 13.67 -39.01
C LEU A 126 26.73 13.96 -38.02
N ALA A 127 27.46 12.94 -37.58
CA ALA A 127 28.52 13.10 -36.59
C ALA A 127 29.68 13.95 -37.15
N LYS A 128 30.06 15.01 -36.43
CA LYS A 128 31.21 15.87 -36.78
C LYS A 128 32.54 15.34 -36.24
N ASN A 129 32.49 14.54 -35.19
CA ASN A 129 33.65 13.88 -34.62
C ASN A 129 33.98 12.62 -35.44
N LYS A 130 35.24 12.48 -35.85
CA LYS A 130 35.72 11.40 -36.72
C LYS A 130 35.53 10.01 -36.12
N GLU A 131 35.88 9.83 -34.85
CA GLU A 131 35.78 8.53 -34.16
C GLU A 131 34.33 8.07 -34.06
N ILE A 132 33.43 9.00 -33.73
CA ILE A 132 31.98 8.74 -33.66
C ILE A 132 31.43 8.43 -35.05
N TYR A 133 31.84 9.20 -36.06
CA TYR A 133 31.41 8.98 -37.44
C TYR A 133 31.78 7.56 -37.90
N GLU A 134 33.02 7.14 -37.69
CA GLU A 134 33.50 5.80 -38.05
C GLU A 134 32.75 4.68 -37.31
N ALA A 135 32.45 4.86 -36.03
CA ALA A 135 31.67 3.91 -35.26
C ALA A 135 30.25 3.69 -35.84
N PHE A 136 29.57 4.76 -36.24
CA PHE A 136 28.25 4.67 -36.89
C PHE A 136 28.31 4.01 -38.28
N GLU A 137 29.36 4.25 -39.06
CA GLU A 137 29.56 3.56 -40.34
C GLU A 137 29.80 2.06 -40.17
N ASN A 138 30.56 1.67 -39.16
CA ASN A 138 30.78 0.27 -38.82
C ASN A 138 29.49 -0.41 -38.35
N LEU A 139 28.66 0.30 -37.58
CA LEU A 139 27.33 -0.16 -37.20
C LEU A 139 26.44 -0.39 -38.43
N ARG A 140 26.43 0.55 -39.40
CA ARG A 140 25.66 0.41 -40.64
C ARG A 140 26.08 -0.86 -41.42
N LYS A 141 27.39 -1.10 -41.54
CA LYS A 141 27.91 -2.32 -42.20
C LYS A 141 27.42 -3.59 -41.51
N ALA A 142 27.48 -3.64 -40.19
CA ALA A 142 27.02 -4.80 -39.41
C ALA A 142 25.51 -5.06 -39.60
N ILE A 143 24.70 -3.99 -39.64
CA ILE A 143 23.26 -4.08 -39.91
C ILE A 143 23.00 -4.64 -41.31
N LEU A 144 23.67 -4.11 -42.35
CA LEU A 144 23.50 -4.55 -43.74
C LEU A 144 23.92 -6.02 -43.97
N ILE A 145 24.98 -6.48 -43.31
CA ILE A 145 25.43 -7.89 -43.38
C ILE A 145 24.36 -8.80 -42.78
N ASN A 146 23.83 -8.43 -41.61
CA ASN A 146 22.81 -9.22 -40.92
C ASN A 146 21.43 -9.18 -41.58
N ALA A 147 21.16 -8.18 -42.43
CA ALA A 147 19.92 -8.07 -43.20
C ALA A 147 19.92 -8.94 -44.49
N LYS A 148 21.09 -9.37 -44.98
CA LYS A 148 21.24 -10.23 -46.17
C LYS A 148 21.20 -11.74 -45.88
N ARG A 149 21.24 -12.14 -44.61
CA ARG A 149 21.10 -13.52 -44.14
C ARG A 149 19.66 -13.82 -43.79
#